data_AF-A0A9P3K8V1-F1
#
_entry.id   AF-A0A9P3K8V1-F1
#
_cell.length_a   1.000
_cell.length_b   1.000
_cell.length_c   1.000
_cell.angle_alpha   90.00
_cell.angle_beta   90.00
_cell.angle_gamma   90.00
#
_symmetry.space_group_name_H-M   'P 1'
#
loop_
_entity.id
_entity.type
_entity.pdbx_description
1 polymer ?
#
loop_
_entity_poly.entity_id
_entity_poly.type
_entity_poly.pdbx_seq_one_letter_code
_entity_poly.pdbx_strand_id
1 'polypeptide(L)'
;MPPIRYNVMRLEGGRMGAVNGMRPNGQVDDTCLQSREVWTGVTYGLAATMIYEAFRTAQGIHQAGWNDLGYWFQTPEGWDTDGRFRSLAYMRPLAIWAMHSALSSAEIKKS
;
A
#
# COMPACT_ATOMS: atom_id res chain seq x y z
N MET A 1 13.50 4.57 10.53
CA MET A 1 13.36 5.30 9.24
C MET A 1 11.94 5.12 8.73
N PRO A 2 11.21 6.17 8.31
CA PRO A 2 9.79 6.02 8.00
C PRO A 2 9.57 5.23 6.69
N PRO A 3 8.64 4.24 6.67
CA PRO A 3 8.40 3.35 5.52
C PRO A 3 8.16 4.05 4.19
N ILE A 4 7.54 5.23 4.19
CA ILE A 4 7.29 6.04 2.99
C ILE A 4 8.56 6.24 2.14
N ARG A 5 9.73 6.49 2.75
CA ARG A 5 10.94 6.83 1.99
C ARG A 5 11.53 5.64 1.22
N TYR A 6 11.18 4.42 1.61
CA TYR A 6 11.78 3.19 1.08
C TYR A 6 10.70 2.36 0.42
N ASN A 7 9.94 1.60 1.20
CA ASN A 7 8.96 0.62 0.72
C ASN A 7 7.90 1.21 -0.22
N VAL A 8 7.63 2.52 -0.13
CA VAL A 8 6.74 3.24 -1.05
C VAL A 8 7.53 3.96 -2.13
N MET A 9 8.28 5.01 -1.78
CA MET A 9 8.86 5.91 -2.80
C MET A 9 9.96 5.28 -3.66
N ARG A 10 10.64 4.22 -3.19
CA ARG A 10 11.62 3.50 -4.03
C ARG A 10 10.99 2.41 -4.90
N LEU A 11 9.71 2.10 -4.72
CA LEU A 11 8.95 1.24 -5.61
C LEU A 11 8.17 2.11 -6.60
N GLU A 12 8.63 2.18 -7.85
CA GLU A 12 7.93 2.89 -8.94
C GLU A 12 7.48 4.33 -8.56
N GLY A 13 8.30 5.03 -7.79
CA GLY A 13 7.99 6.39 -7.32
C GLY A 13 6.75 6.48 -6.41
N GLY A 14 6.36 5.39 -5.74
CA GLY A 14 5.17 5.30 -4.90
C GLY A 14 3.89 4.95 -5.65
N ARG A 15 3.95 4.62 -6.95
CA ARG A 15 2.77 4.37 -7.78
C ARG A 15 2.12 3.00 -7.60
N MET A 16 2.73 2.09 -6.83
CA MET A 16 2.25 0.73 -6.65
C MET A 16 1.83 0.36 -5.23
N GLY A 17 2.01 1.26 -4.26
CA GLY A 17 1.80 0.99 -2.83
C GLY A 17 3.10 0.67 -2.09
N ALA A 18 3.01 0.02 -0.93
CA ALA A 18 4.17 -0.33 -0.12
C ALA A 18 4.58 -1.79 -0.36
N VAL A 19 5.79 -2.02 -0.88
CA VAL A 19 6.34 -3.39 -0.94
C VAL A 19 6.60 -3.91 0.47
N ASN A 20 6.36 -5.20 0.71
CA ASN A 20 6.53 -5.80 2.03
C ASN A 20 8.00 -5.76 2.50
N GLY A 21 8.95 -6.04 1.61
CA GLY A 21 10.37 -6.10 1.92
C GLY A 21 11.20 -5.16 1.03
N MET A 22 12.03 -4.34 1.67
CA MET A 22 12.99 -3.45 1.01
C MET A 22 14.33 -3.54 1.73
N ARG A 23 15.40 -3.83 0.99
CA ARG A 23 16.76 -3.88 1.54
C ARG A 23 17.26 -2.47 1.89
N PRO A 24 18.25 -2.31 2.79
CA PRO A 24 18.80 -0.99 3.16
C PRO A 24 19.40 -0.20 1.99
N ASN A 25 19.80 -0.88 0.91
CA ASN A 25 20.28 -0.26 -0.33
C ASN A 25 19.14 0.25 -1.24
N GLY A 26 17.87 0.02 -0.86
CA GLY A 26 16.70 0.46 -1.61
C GLY A 26 16.27 -0.47 -2.74
N GLN A 27 16.81 -1.68 -2.82
CA GLN A 27 16.31 -2.74 -3.71
C GLN A 27 15.20 -3.52 -3.03
N VAL A 28 14.21 -3.97 -3.81
CA VAL A 28 13.16 -4.89 -3.33
C VAL A 28 13.80 -6.14 -2.76
N ASP A 29 13.30 -6.61 -1.63
CA ASP A 29 13.74 -7.86 -1.04
C ASP A 29 13.09 -9.04 -1.78
N ASP A 30 13.92 -9.89 -2.38
CA ASP A 30 13.55 -11.05 -3.18
C ASP A 30 13.72 -12.38 -2.42
N THR A 31 14.07 -12.34 -1.14
CA THR A 31 14.35 -13.54 -0.32
C THR A 31 13.15 -14.48 -0.16
N CYS A 32 11.92 -13.98 -0.29
CA CYS A 32 10.73 -14.83 -0.40
C CYS A 32 9.70 -14.26 -1.40
N LEU A 33 8.63 -15.02 -1.64
CA LEU A 33 7.54 -14.56 -2.51
C LEU A 33 6.81 -13.37 -1.89
N GLN A 34 6.57 -13.41 -0.57
CA GLN A 34 5.81 -12.36 0.09
C GLN A 34 6.60 -11.05 0.20
N SER A 35 7.94 -11.10 0.29
CA SER A 35 8.77 -9.90 0.47
C SER A 35 8.75 -8.99 -0.76
N ARG A 36 8.61 -9.56 -1.97
CA ARG A 36 8.53 -8.80 -3.24
C ARG A 36 7.12 -8.33 -3.62
N GLU A 37 6.12 -8.68 -2.82
CA GLU A 37 4.74 -8.28 -3.07
C GLU A 37 4.41 -6.95 -2.39
N VAL A 38 3.49 -6.20 -2.99
CA VAL A 38 2.69 -5.19 -2.32
C VAL A 38 1.41 -5.85 -1.84
N TRP A 39 1.12 -5.79 -0.55
CA TRP A 39 -0.19 -6.18 -0.03
C TRP A 39 -1.08 -4.95 0.11
N THR A 40 -2.24 -5.00 -0.54
CA THR A 40 -3.15 -3.85 -0.67
C THR A 40 -3.66 -3.41 0.69
N GLY A 41 -4.14 -4.36 1.50
CA GLY A 41 -4.63 -4.09 2.85
C GLY A 41 -3.53 -3.63 3.81
N VAL A 42 -2.31 -4.17 3.69
CA VAL A 42 -1.16 -3.71 4.50
C VAL A 42 -0.80 -2.27 4.16
N THR A 43 -0.81 -1.91 2.87
CA THR A 43 -0.53 -0.54 2.44
C THR A 43 -1.56 0.44 2.99
N TYR A 44 -2.85 0.10 2.98
CA TYR A 44 -3.89 0.95 3.57
C TYR A 44 -3.78 1.03 5.11
N GLY A 45 -3.51 -0.10 5.78
CA GLY A 45 -3.25 -0.10 7.22
C GLY A 45 -2.05 0.76 7.60
N LEU A 46 -0.96 0.67 6.83
CA LEU A 46 0.21 1.53 6.98
C LEU A 46 -0.16 3.00 6.78
N ALA A 47 -0.89 3.33 5.71
CA ALA A 47 -1.34 4.69 5.45
C ALA A 47 -2.14 5.28 6.62
N ALA A 48 -3.02 4.50 7.26
CA ALA A 48 -3.79 4.94 8.43
C ALA A 48 -2.91 5.33 9.63
N THR A 49 -1.73 4.73 9.78
CA THR A 49 -0.76 5.09 10.83
C THR A 49 0.12 6.30 10.48
N MET A 50 0.08 6.75 9.23
CA MET A 50 0.95 7.79 8.67
C MET A 50 0.13 9.01 8.25
N ILE A 51 -0.66 9.61 9.15
CA ILE A 51 -1.69 10.63 8.82
C ILE A 51 -1.19 11.73 7.85
N TYR A 52 0.04 12.23 8.01
CA TYR A 52 0.58 13.28 7.14
C TYR A 52 1.00 12.81 5.74
N GLU A 53 1.35 11.53 5.59
CA GLU A 53 1.73 10.90 4.31
C GLU A 53 0.70 9.88 3.80
N ALA A 54 -0.45 9.77 4.48
CA ALA A 54 -1.41 8.69 4.30
C ALA A 54 -1.87 8.55 2.84
N PHE A 55 -2.29 9.67 2.25
CA PHE A 55 -2.73 9.71 0.86
C PHE A 55 -1.62 9.37 -0.13
N ARG A 56 -0.36 9.76 0.13
CA ARG A 56 0.77 9.39 -0.73
C ARG A 56 1.01 7.88 -0.70
N THR A 57 0.97 7.26 0.48
CA THR A 57 1.13 5.80 0.63
C THR A 57 -0.04 5.04 -0.02
N ALA A 58 -1.28 5.48 0.21
CA ALA A 58 -2.48 4.82 -0.27
C ALA A 58 -2.73 4.99 -1.78
N GLN A 59 -2.35 6.14 -2.35
CA GLN A 59 -2.58 6.46 -3.77
C GLN A 59 -1.98 5.41 -4.69
N GLY A 60 -0.85 4.80 -4.33
CA GLY A 60 -0.24 3.75 -5.14
C GLY A 60 -1.14 2.52 -5.34
N ILE A 61 -1.97 2.17 -4.35
CA ILE A 61 -2.94 1.06 -4.50
C ILE A 61 -4.03 1.44 -5.50
N HIS A 62 -4.53 2.68 -5.45
CA HIS A 62 -5.49 3.18 -6.44
C HIS A 62 -4.86 3.27 -7.84
N GLN A 63 -3.67 3.85 -7.96
CA GLN A 63 -3.00 4.03 -9.24
C GLN A 63 -2.72 2.68 -9.91
N ALA A 64 -2.02 1.77 -9.24
CA ALA A 64 -1.75 0.46 -9.81
C ALA A 64 -3.03 -0.36 -10.00
N GLY A 65 -3.86 -0.49 -8.95
CA GLY A 65 -5.01 -1.38 -8.98
C GLY A 65 -6.15 -0.90 -9.89
N TRP A 66 -6.47 0.39 -9.92
CA TRP A 66 -7.59 0.93 -10.69
C TRP A 66 -7.18 1.38 -12.08
N ASN A 67 -6.13 2.20 -12.19
CA ASN A 67 -5.76 2.83 -13.46
C ASN A 67 -4.92 1.93 -14.35
N ASP A 68 -3.95 1.21 -13.77
CA ASP A 68 -2.88 0.56 -14.56
C ASP A 68 -3.12 -0.95 -14.76
N LEU A 69 -3.62 -1.68 -13.75
CA LEU A 69 -3.72 -3.15 -13.74
C LEU A 69 -5.15 -3.71 -13.87
N GLY A 70 -6.17 -2.88 -13.66
CA GLY A 70 -7.57 -3.24 -13.91
C GLY A 70 -8.23 -4.18 -12.91
N TYR A 71 -7.96 -4.01 -11.61
CA TYR A 71 -8.52 -4.81 -10.52
C TYR A 71 -9.78 -4.22 -9.88
N TRP A 72 -10.51 -3.37 -10.60
CA TRP A 72 -11.77 -2.79 -10.13
C TRP A 72 -12.76 -3.87 -9.69
N PHE A 73 -13.44 -3.63 -8.56
CA PHE A 73 -14.43 -4.53 -7.95
C PHE A 73 -13.92 -5.93 -7.55
N GLN A 74 -12.63 -6.21 -7.72
CA GLN A 74 -12.01 -7.50 -7.42
C GLN A 74 -10.60 -7.34 -6.83
N THR A 75 -10.36 -6.25 -6.09
CA THR A 75 -9.04 -5.90 -5.54
C THR A 75 -8.36 -7.10 -4.87
N PRO A 76 -7.13 -7.47 -5.27
CA PRO A 76 -6.45 -8.64 -4.74
C PRO A 76 -5.86 -8.42 -3.36
N GLU A 77 -5.41 -9.50 -2.73
CA GLU A 77 -4.54 -9.46 -1.55
C GLU A 77 -3.29 -8.62 -1.83
N GLY A 78 -2.69 -8.83 -2.99
CA GLY A 78 -1.49 -8.13 -3.41
C GLY A 78 -1.08 -8.42 -4.84
N TRP A 79 0.01 -7.79 -5.25
CA TRP A 79 0.65 -7.99 -6.54
C TRP A 79 2.18 -7.96 -6.39
N ASP A 80 2.88 -8.63 -7.31
CA ASP A 80 4.34 -8.51 -7.44
C ASP A 80 4.73 -7.19 -8.15
N THR A 81 6.04 -6.96 -8.31
CA THR A 81 6.57 -5.76 -8.98
C THR A 81 6.22 -5.69 -10.47
N ASP A 82 5.86 -6.82 -11.08
CA ASP A 82 5.41 -6.88 -12.48
C ASP A 82 3.88 -6.68 -12.59
N GLY A 83 3.19 -6.46 -11.46
CA GLY A 83 1.75 -6.30 -11.41
C GLY A 83 0.98 -7.60 -11.61
N ARG A 84 1.54 -8.77 -11.29
CA ARG A 84 0.79 -10.03 -11.25
C ARG A 84 0.12 -10.18 -9.89
N PHE A 85 -1.20 -10.33 -9.88
CA PHE A 85 -1.96 -10.43 -8.63
C PHE A 85 -1.81 -11.79 -7.95
N ARG A 86 -2.08 -11.81 -6.64
CA ARG A 86 -2.39 -13.00 -5.87
C ARG A 86 -3.73 -12.81 -5.14
N SER A 87 -4.62 -13.78 -5.28
CA SER A 87 -5.94 -13.83 -4.61
C SER A 87 -6.83 -12.60 -4.86
N LEU A 88 -7.54 -12.57 -5.99
CA LEU A 88 -8.55 -11.53 -6.31
C LEU A 88 -9.71 -11.50 -5.30
N ALA A 89 -10.43 -10.38 -5.29
CA ALA A 89 -11.62 -10.14 -4.48
C ALA A 89 -11.38 -10.43 -2.98
N TYR A 90 -10.30 -9.89 -2.45
CA TYR A 90 -9.80 -10.23 -1.12
C TYR A 90 -10.32 -9.28 -0.03
N MET A 91 -10.39 -9.79 1.20
CA MET A 91 -10.94 -9.02 2.33
C MET A 91 -10.02 -7.89 2.80
N ARG A 92 -8.70 -8.11 2.82
CA ARG A 92 -7.73 -7.17 3.41
C ARG A 92 -7.76 -5.74 2.83
N PRO A 93 -7.98 -5.50 1.52
CA PRO A 93 -8.10 -4.13 1.01
C PRO A 93 -9.20 -3.27 1.66
N LEU A 94 -10.18 -3.86 2.37
CA LEU A 94 -11.16 -3.11 3.17
C LEU A 94 -10.53 -2.27 4.30
N ALA A 95 -9.25 -2.52 4.62
CA ALA A 95 -8.47 -1.71 5.56
C ALA A 95 -8.36 -0.22 5.18
N ILE A 96 -8.72 0.18 3.95
CA ILE A 96 -8.83 1.60 3.57
C ILE A 96 -9.72 2.41 4.52
N TRP A 97 -10.75 1.80 5.11
CA TRP A 97 -11.62 2.45 6.09
C TRP A 97 -10.91 2.82 7.41
N ALA A 98 -9.79 2.17 7.73
CA ALA A 98 -8.95 2.57 8.86
C ALA A 98 -8.38 3.98 8.67
N MET A 99 -8.11 4.40 7.43
CA MET A 99 -7.69 5.77 7.14
C MET A 99 -8.78 6.78 7.49
N HIS A 100 -10.04 6.48 7.13
CA HIS A 100 -11.17 7.33 7.49
C HIS A 100 -11.30 7.44 9.02
N SER A 101 -11.26 6.32 9.73
CA SER A 101 -11.32 6.32 11.20
C SER A 101 -10.18 7.14 11.83
N ALA A 102 -8.95 7.01 11.32
CA ALA A 102 -7.79 7.76 11.80
C ALA A 102 -7.92 9.27 11.55
N LEU A 103 -8.41 9.67 10.36
CA LEU A 103 -8.64 11.07 10.00
C LEU A 103 -9.73 11.70 10.86
N SER A 104 -10.90 11.04 11.00
CA SER A 104 -11.99 11.53 11.84
C SER A 104 -11.57 11.68 13.31
N SER A 105 -10.78 10.74 13.82
CA SER A 105 -10.24 10.82 15.19
C SER A 105 -9.25 11.99 15.36
N ALA A 106 -8.49 12.30 14.33
CA ALA A 106 -7.56 13.44 14.34
C ALA A 106 -8.30 14.79 14.26
N GLU A 107 -9.44 14.85 13.58
CA GLU A 107 -10.33 16.02 13.53
C GLU A 107 -10.99 16.27 14.89
N ILE A 108 -11.52 15.23 15.54
CA ILE A 108 -12.11 15.33 16.90
C ILE A 108 -11.10 15.88 17.92
N LYS A 109 -9.81 15.54 17.81
CA LYS A 109 -8.78 16.06 18.72
C LYS A 109 -8.47 17.55 18.49
N LYS A 110 -8.89 18.13 17.37
CA LYS A 110 -8.69 19.56 17.06
C LYS A 110 -9.85 20.44 17.53
N SER A 111 -11.02 19.86 17.80
CA SER A 111 -12.20 20.55 18.35
C SER A 111 -12.15 20.59 19.87
#